data_AF-A0A2N5HMJ3-F1
#
_entry.id   AF-A0A2N5HMJ3-F1
#
_cell.length_a   1.000
_cell.length_b   1.000
_cell.length_c   1.000
_cell.angle_alpha   90.00
_cell.angle_beta   90.00
_cell.angle_gamma   90.00
#
_symmetry.space_group_name_H-M   'P 1'
#
loop_
_entity.id
_entity.type
_entity.pdbx_description
1 polymer ?
#
loop_
_entity_poly.entity_id
_entity_poly.type
_entity_poly.pdbx_seq_one_letter_code
_entity_poly.pdbx_strand_id
1 'polypeptide(L)'
;MYPNDPYQPFYPYYYDYRQGLFQKILACYQQKRWIRLSFRDGTTVEGFIKTYDPFRGILIYVPMQRYTVSCEGVRVDSLQKAQNCMGKRATLSLPNHISLAFTIEGVDQSQNIGGWVNINELMSVSGQVIDANCI
;
A
#
# COMPACT_ATOMS: atom_id res chain seq x y z
N MET A 1 15.28 41.19 32.19
CA MET A 1 15.45 39.73 32.07
C MET A 1 14.29 39.22 31.24
N TYR A 2 14.53 38.95 29.95
CA TYR A 2 13.54 38.34 29.07
C TYR A 2 13.72 36.82 29.16
N PRO A 3 12.65 36.02 29.29
CA PRO A 3 12.77 34.57 29.24
C PRO A 3 13.05 34.13 27.79
N ASN A 4 14.09 33.32 27.63
CA ASN A 4 14.37 32.58 26.40
C ASN A 4 13.39 31.40 26.32
N ASP A 5 12.25 31.59 25.66
CA ASP A 5 11.49 30.46 25.12
C ASP A 5 12.15 30.03 23.80
N PRO A 6 12.60 28.77 23.67
CA PRO A 6 13.05 28.27 22.38
C PRO A 6 11.82 28.13 21.48
N TYR A 7 11.77 28.97 20.43
CA TYR A 7 10.85 28.81 19.31
C TYR A 7 10.93 27.37 18.78
N GLN A 8 10.00 26.52 19.19
CA GLN A 8 9.77 25.25 18.51
C GLN A 8 9.03 25.57 17.20
N PRO A 9 9.58 25.24 16.02
CA PRO A 9 8.82 25.36 14.80
C PRO A 9 7.60 24.43 14.88
N PHE A 10 6.41 25.02 14.95
CA PHE A 10 5.15 24.31 14.84
C PHE A 10 5.15 23.54 13.51
N TYR A 11 5.24 22.20 13.59
CA TYR A 11 4.92 21.27 12.50
C TYR A 11 3.69 20.40 12.87
N PRO A 12 2.50 20.95 13.18
CA PRO A 12 1.45 20.15 13.82
C PRO A 12 0.62 19.37 12.80
N TYR A 13 0.54 19.84 11.56
CA TYR A 13 -0.48 19.33 10.64
C TYR A 13 -0.06 18.05 9.89
N TYR A 14 1.22 17.89 9.58
CA TYR A 14 1.69 16.74 8.79
C TYR A 14 1.96 15.49 9.64
N TYR A 15 2.34 15.66 10.91
CA TYR A 15 2.68 14.55 11.79
C TYR A 15 1.43 13.84 12.33
N ASP A 16 0.43 14.63 12.76
CA ASP A 16 -0.82 14.12 13.34
C ASP A 16 -1.67 13.36 12.29
N TYR A 17 -1.70 13.88 11.07
CA TYR A 17 -2.39 13.26 9.95
C TYR A 17 -1.87 11.88 9.58
N ARG A 18 -0.54 11.71 9.54
CA ARG A 18 0.09 10.42 9.24
C ARG A 18 -0.16 9.41 10.35
N GLN A 19 -0.21 9.84 11.61
CA GLN A 19 -0.59 8.97 12.72
C GLN A 19 -2.05 8.51 12.60
N GLY A 20 -2.98 9.43 12.29
CA GLY A 20 -4.38 9.08 12.05
C GLY A 20 -4.57 8.09 10.91
N LEU A 21 -3.89 8.29 9.77
CA LEU A 21 -3.93 7.36 8.65
C LEU A 21 -3.40 5.97 9.03
N PHE A 22 -2.25 5.90 9.69
CA PHE A 22 -1.66 4.64 10.12
C PHE A 22 -2.58 3.88 11.08
N GLN A 23 -3.21 4.57 12.04
CA GLN A 23 -4.17 3.97 12.95
C GLN A 23 -5.38 3.37 12.21
N LYS A 24 -5.92 4.06 11.20
CA LYS A 24 -7.01 3.53 10.37
C LYS A 24 -6.60 2.29 9.58
N ILE A 25 -5.42 2.30 8.96
CA ILE A 25 -4.87 1.14 8.24
C ILE A 25 -4.69 -0.05 9.20
N LEU A 26 -4.10 0.20 10.38
CA LEU A 26 -3.89 -0.81 11.40
C LEU A 26 -5.21 -1.40 11.91
N ALA A 27 -6.24 -0.57 12.11
CA ALA A 27 -7.56 -1.03 12.50
C ALA A 27 -8.19 -1.97 11.45
N CYS A 28 -8.09 -1.64 10.17
CA CYS A 28 -8.60 -2.52 9.11
C CYS A 28 -7.82 -3.84 9.01
N TYR A 29 -6.50 -3.78 9.18
CA TYR A 29 -5.66 -4.97 9.25
C TYR A 29 -6.07 -5.91 10.40
N GLN A 30 -6.24 -5.35 11.62
CA GLN A 30 -6.66 -6.12 12.80
C GLN A 30 -8.06 -6.75 12.62
N GLN A 31 -8.96 -6.04 11.96
CA GLN A 31 -10.31 -6.53 11.62
C GLN A 31 -10.31 -7.54 10.46
N LYS A 32 -9.17 -7.78 9.80
CA LYS A 32 -9.05 -8.61 8.59
C LYS A 32 -10.03 -8.16 7.50
N ARG A 33 -10.16 -6.85 7.31
CA ARG A 33 -11.03 -6.24 6.29
C ARG A 33 -10.22 -5.71 5.12
N TRP A 34 -10.90 -5.57 3.99
CA TRP A 34 -10.35 -4.84 2.86
C TRP A 34 -10.23 -3.36 3.21
N ILE A 35 -9.19 -2.72 2.66
CA ILE A 35 -8.88 -1.32 2.90
C ILE A 35 -9.10 -0.57 1.60
N ARG A 36 -9.90 0.50 1.65
CA ARG A 36 -9.97 1.51 0.60
C ARG A 36 -9.11 2.71 1.00
N LEU A 37 -8.04 2.93 0.28
CA LEU A 37 -7.18 4.12 0.38
C LEU A 37 -7.72 5.20 -0.57
N SER A 38 -7.84 6.42 -0.07
CA SER A 38 -8.20 7.59 -0.88
C SER A 38 -6.96 8.47 -1.05
N PHE A 39 -6.69 8.92 -2.28
CA PHE A 39 -5.53 9.74 -2.61
C PHE A 39 -5.93 11.22 -2.79
N ARG A 40 -4.94 12.13 -2.68
CA ARG A 40 -5.14 13.59 -2.84
C ARG A 40 -5.74 13.97 -4.19
N ASP A 41 -5.48 13.18 -5.22
CA ASP A 41 -6.00 13.36 -6.58
C ASP A 41 -7.44 12.86 -6.76
N GLY A 42 -8.08 12.33 -5.71
CA GLY A 42 -9.42 11.76 -5.73
C GLY A 42 -9.47 10.28 -6.12
N THR A 43 -8.34 9.67 -6.49
CA THR A 43 -8.26 8.24 -6.80
C THR A 43 -8.50 7.40 -5.55
N THR A 44 -9.19 6.28 -5.70
CA THR A 44 -9.34 5.29 -4.64
C THR A 44 -8.75 3.95 -5.04
N VAL A 45 -8.00 3.33 -4.12
CA VAL A 45 -7.39 2.02 -4.33
C VAL A 45 -7.85 1.08 -3.22
N GLU A 46 -8.14 -0.16 -3.58
CA GLU A 46 -8.58 -1.20 -2.67
C GLU A 46 -7.51 -2.29 -2.59
N GLY A 47 -7.23 -2.74 -1.38
CA GLY A 47 -6.29 -3.82 -1.13
C GLY A 47 -6.57 -4.49 0.20
N PHE A 48 -6.06 -5.70 0.35
CA PHE A 48 -6.19 -6.47 1.58
C PHE A 48 -4.82 -6.72 2.17
N ILE A 49 -4.61 -6.34 3.43
CA ILE A 49 -3.37 -6.63 4.15
C ILE A 49 -3.52 -7.98 4.83
N LYS A 50 -2.76 -8.98 4.37
CA LYS A 50 -2.81 -10.33 4.93
C LYS A 50 -1.96 -10.45 6.19
N THR A 51 -0.75 -9.92 6.15
CA THR A 51 0.20 -9.97 7.27
C THR A 51 1.26 -8.87 7.12
N TYR A 52 1.97 -8.62 8.21
CA TYR A 52 3.13 -7.75 8.28
C TYR A 52 4.32 -8.54 8.85
N ASP A 53 5.48 -8.39 8.20
CA ASP A 53 6.75 -8.96 8.62
C ASP A 53 7.81 -7.84 8.64
N PRO A 54 8.51 -7.61 9.75
CA PRO A 54 9.49 -6.52 9.86
C PRO A 54 10.64 -6.57 8.85
N PHE A 55 10.98 -7.75 8.31
CA PHE A 55 12.10 -7.93 7.37
C PHE A 55 11.64 -7.96 5.92
N ARG A 56 10.43 -8.46 5.64
CA ARG A 56 9.87 -8.59 4.29
C ARG A 56 8.95 -7.43 3.90
N GLY A 57 8.32 -6.78 4.87
CA GLY A 57 7.35 -5.70 4.68
C GLY A 57 5.91 -6.16 4.88
N ILE A 58 5.00 -5.77 3.99
CA ILE A 58 3.57 -6.05 4.11
C ILE A 58 3.15 -6.97 2.97
N LEU A 59 2.48 -8.08 3.31
CA LEU A 59 1.84 -8.93 2.31
C LEU A 59 0.46 -8.36 1.99
N ILE A 60 0.30 -7.85 0.77
CA ILE A 60 -0.98 -7.32 0.28
C ILE A 60 -1.57 -8.23 -0.79
N TYR A 61 -2.89 -8.21 -0.89
CA TYR A 61 -3.65 -8.80 -1.99
C TYR A 61 -4.42 -7.70 -2.71
N VAL A 62 -4.37 -7.72 -4.04
CA VAL A 62 -5.06 -6.76 -4.91
C VAL A 62 -5.80 -7.48 -6.05
N PRO A 63 -6.97 -7.00 -6.49
CA PRO A 63 -7.71 -7.66 -7.58
C PRO A 63 -6.98 -7.50 -8.91
N MET A 64 -6.65 -8.62 -9.56
CA MET A 64 -5.88 -8.65 -10.82
C MET A 64 -6.58 -7.89 -11.95
N GLN A 65 -7.91 -7.85 -11.95
CA GLN A 65 -8.70 -7.19 -12.98
C GLN A 65 -8.77 -5.67 -12.82
N ARG A 66 -8.51 -5.14 -11.62
CA ARG A 66 -8.62 -3.70 -11.34
C ARG A 66 -7.31 -2.95 -11.49
N TYR A 67 -6.19 -3.63 -11.27
CA TYR A 67 -4.86 -3.00 -11.29
C TYR A 67 -3.95 -3.64 -12.32
N THR A 68 -3.02 -2.85 -12.83
CA THR A 68 -2.03 -3.38 -13.78
C THR A 68 -0.84 -3.88 -12.99
N VAL A 69 -0.61 -5.19 -13.04
CA VAL A 69 0.60 -5.81 -12.53
C VAL A 69 1.50 -6.17 -13.70
N SER A 70 2.77 -5.78 -13.65
CA SER A 70 3.78 -6.16 -14.64
C SER A 70 4.95 -6.87 -13.97
N CYS A 71 5.47 -7.90 -14.62
CA CYS A 71 6.58 -8.72 -14.16
C CYS A 71 7.50 -8.95 -15.35
N GLU A 72 8.78 -8.59 -15.22
CA GLU A 72 9.76 -8.66 -16.31
C GLU A 72 9.28 -7.97 -17.61
N GLY A 73 8.53 -6.87 -17.48
CA GLY A 73 7.96 -6.13 -18.61
C GLY A 73 6.69 -6.74 -19.22
N VAL A 74 6.24 -7.90 -18.74
CA VAL A 74 5.01 -8.57 -19.20
C VAL A 74 3.87 -8.30 -18.24
N ARG A 75 2.69 -7.94 -18.76
CA ARG A 75 1.48 -7.76 -17.97
C ARG A 75 0.97 -9.10 -17.43
N VAL A 76 0.73 -9.15 -16.12
CA VAL A 76 0.15 -10.29 -15.39
C VAL A 76 -1.37 -10.12 -15.36
N ASP A 77 -2.04 -10.75 -16.32
CA ASP A 77 -3.49 -10.69 -16.54
C ASP A 77 -4.17 -12.08 -16.49
N SER A 78 -3.41 -13.12 -16.13
CA SER A 78 -3.91 -14.48 -16.00
C SER A 78 -3.20 -15.23 -14.89
N LEU A 79 -3.85 -16.28 -14.39
CA LEU A 79 -3.30 -17.19 -13.38
C LEU A 79 -1.96 -17.80 -13.83
N GLN A 80 -1.86 -18.22 -15.10
CA GLN A 80 -0.65 -18.81 -15.64
C GLN A 80 0.51 -17.81 -15.64
N LYS A 81 0.27 -16.55 -16.03
CA LYS A 81 1.30 -15.50 -15.98
C LYS A 81 1.69 -15.17 -14.55
N ALA A 82 0.75 -15.17 -13.62
CA ALA A 82 1.03 -14.92 -12.21
C ALA A 82 1.87 -16.04 -11.60
N GLN A 83 1.57 -17.30 -11.92
CA GLN A 83 2.37 -18.46 -11.53
C GLN A 83 3.81 -18.37 -12.04
N ASN A 84 4.01 -17.97 -13.29
CA ASN A 84 5.35 -17.77 -13.88
C ASN A 84 6.15 -16.64 -13.21
N CYS A 85 5.46 -15.74 -12.51
CA CYS A 85 6.05 -14.60 -11.81
C CYS A 85 6.14 -14.77 -10.31
N MET A 86 5.77 -15.93 -9.76
CA MET A 86 5.94 -16.24 -8.34
C MET A 86 7.40 -16.13 -7.92
N GLY A 87 7.64 -15.47 -6.79
CA GLY A 87 8.97 -15.19 -6.25
C GLY A 87 9.74 -14.10 -7.00
N LYS A 88 9.20 -13.55 -8.09
CA LYS A 88 9.85 -12.50 -8.87
C LYS A 88 9.36 -11.12 -8.46
N ARG A 89 10.22 -10.13 -8.71
CA ARG A 89 9.87 -8.71 -8.55
C ARG A 89 8.90 -8.30 -9.67
N ALA A 90 7.82 -7.68 -9.26
CA ALA A 90 6.78 -7.13 -10.12
C ALA A 90 6.53 -5.66 -9.75
N THR A 91 5.81 -4.97 -10.63
CA THR A 91 5.36 -3.59 -10.43
C THR A 91 3.83 -3.58 -10.44
N LEU A 92 3.23 -3.05 -9.38
CA LEU A 92 1.81 -2.75 -9.30
C LEU A 92 1.62 -1.29 -9.69
N SER A 93 0.95 -1.04 -10.80
CA SER A 93 0.60 0.31 -11.26
C SER A 93 -0.85 0.62 -10.87
N LEU A 94 -0.99 1.68 -10.08
CA LEU A 94 -2.26 2.23 -9.63
C LEU A 94 -2.84 3.19 -10.67
N PRO A 95 -4.16 3.48 -10.65
CA PRO A 95 -4.80 4.34 -11.63
C PRO A 95 -4.24 5.77 -11.69
N ASN A 96 -3.63 6.24 -10.60
CA ASN A 96 -2.99 7.55 -10.51
C ASN A 96 -1.49 7.54 -10.86
N HIS A 97 -1.05 6.57 -11.67
CA HIS A 97 0.34 6.43 -12.13
C HIS A 97 1.36 6.16 -11.01
N ILE A 98 0.93 5.98 -9.76
CA ILE A 98 1.79 5.47 -8.70
C ILE A 98 2.14 4.02 -9.02
N SER A 99 3.43 3.71 -8.92
CA SER A 99 3.95 2.36 -9.13
C SER A 99 4.59 1.86 -7.84
N LEU A 100 4.20 0.67 -7.42
CA LEU A 100 4.72 0.00 -6.24
C LEU A 100 5.48 -1.24 -6.66
N ALA A 101 6.74 -1.33 -6.24
CA ALA A 101 7.49 -2.58 -6.39
C ALA A 101 7.01 -3.60 -5.36
N PHE A 102 6.74 -4.83 -5.81
CA PHE A 102 6.34 -5.90 -4.92
C PHE A 102 6.78 -7.27 -5.44
N THR A 103 6.98 -8.24 -4.56
CA THR A 103 7.36 -9.61 -4.93
C THR A 103 6.13 -10.49 -4.88
N ILE A 104 5.74 -11.08 -6.03
CA ILE A 104 4.54 -11.91 -6.11
C ILE A 104 4.74 -13.18 -5.29
N GLU A 105 3.82 -13.46 -4.37
CA GLU A 105 3.81 -14.67 -3.55
C GLU A 105 2.78 -15.69 -4.04
N GLY A 106 1.68 -15.23 -4.64
CA GLY A 106 0.68 -16.14 -5.18
C GLY A 106 -0.57 -15.44 -5.68
N VAL A 107 -1.58 -16.25 -6.03
CA VAL A 107 -2.92 -15.77 -6.40
C VAL A 107 -3.93 -16.56 -5.60
N ASP A 108 -4.94 -15.88 -5.04
CA ASP A 108 -6.01 -16.55 -4.31
C ASP A 108 -7.12 -17.08 -5.24
N GLN A 109 -8.10 -17.77 -4.65
CA GLN A 109 -9.24 -18.34 -5.37
C GLN A 109 -10.12 -17.28 -6.05
N SER A 110 -10.06 -16.03 -5.58
CA SER A 110 -10.82 -14.89 -6.12
C SER A 110 -10.01 -14.10 -7.17
N GLN A 111 -8.90 -14.66 -7.65
CA GLN A 111 -8.00 -14.01 -8.61
C GLN A 111 -7.36 -12.71 -8.09
N ASN A 112 -7.16 -12.58 -6.77
CA ASN A 112 -6.37 -11.50 -6.20
C ASN A 112 -4.89 -11.91 -6.19
N ILE A 113 -4.03 -11.02 -6.69
CA ILE A 113 -2.58 -11.22 -6.65
C ILE A 113 -2.08 -10.82 -5.28
N GLY A 114 -1.46 -11.77 -4.59
CA GLY A 114 -0.76 -11.58 -3.33
C GLY A 114 0.72 -11.30 -3.58
N GLY A 115 1.27 -10.32 -2.87
CA GLY A 115 2.72 -10.17 -2.82
C GLY A 115 3.23 -9.19 -1.78
N TRP A 116 4.53 -9.30 -1.52
CA TRP A 116 5.25 -8.55 -0.50
C TRP A 116 5.64 -7.18 -1.03
N VAL A 117 5.17 -6.13 -0.37
CA VAL A 117 5.58 -4.75 -0.61
C VAL A 117 6.51 -4.34 0.52
N ASN A 118 7.67 -3.80 0.16
CA ASN A 118 8.59 -3.24 1.15
C ASN A 118 7.94 -2.04 1.85
N ILE A 119 8.13 -1.91 3.17
CA ILE A 119 7.53 -0.79 3.91
C ILE A 119 8.04 0.57 3.45
N ASN A 120 9.29 0.67 2.97
CA ASN A 120 9.85 1.91 2.42
C ASN A 120 9.12 2.36 1.15
N GLU A 121 8.69 1.42 0.31
CA GLU A 121 7.87 1.70 -0.87
C GLU A 121 6.52 2.31 -0.45
N LEU A 122 5.86 1.72 0.55
CA LEU A 122 4.59 2.24 1.08
C LEU A 122 4.76 3.62 1.73
N MET A 123 5.85 3.82 2.48
CA MET A 123 6.15 5.11 3.11
C MET A 123 6.41 6.20 2.07
N SER A 124 7.00 5.86 0.93
CA SER A 124 7.26 6.82 -0.17
C SER A 124 5.96 7.41 -0.75
N VAL A 125 4.88 6.62 -0.78
CA VAL A 125 3.58 7.05 -1.33
C VAL A 125 2.59 7.53 -0.26
N SER A 126 2.88 7.27 1.02
CA SER A 126 2.00 7.61 2.15
C SER A 126 1.60 9.09 2.22
N GLY A 127 2.47 10.00 1.76
CA GLY A 127 2.17 11.44 1.71
C GLY A 127 1.06 11.83 0.73
N GLN A 128 0.72 10.96 -0.22
CA GLN A 128 -0.33 11.16 -1.21
C GLN A 128 -1.68 10.57 -0.78
N VAL A 129 -1.68 9.69 0.24
CA VAL A 129 -2.89 9.08 0.78
C VAL A 129 -3.51 10.05 1.78
N ILE A 130 -4.80 10.28 1.63
CA ILE A 130 -5.56 11.19 2.49
C ILE A 130 -6.51 10.51 3.48
N ASP A 131 -6.92 9.28 3.17
CA ASP A 131 -7.81 8.53 4.04
C ASP A 131 -7.68 7.04 3.81
N ALA A 132 -8.10 6.26 4.82
CA ALA A 132 -8.20 4.81 4.74
C ALA A 132 -9.49 4.36 5.44
N ASN A 133 -10.31 3.58 4.74
CA ASN A 133 -11.56 3.05 5.27
C ASN A 133 -11.63 1.53 5.11
N CYS A 134 -12.18 0.86 6.12
CA CYS A 134 -12.40 -0.58 6.06
C CYS A 134 -13.72 -0.86 5.32
N ILE A 135 -13.66 -1.69 4.29
CA ILE A 135 -14.84 -2.11 3.51
C ILE A 135 -15.18 -3.58 3.78
#